data_AF-A0A9J7XDQ5-F1
#
_entry.id   AF-A0A9J7XDQ5-F1
#
_cell.length_a   1.000
_cell.length_b   1.000
_cell.length_c   1.000
_cell.angle_alpha   90.00
_cell.angle_beta   90.00
_cell.angle_gamma   90.00
#
_symmetry.space_group_name_H-M   'P 1'
#
loop_
_entity.id
_entity.type
_entity.pdbx_description
1 polymer ?
#
loop_
_entity_poly.entity_id
_entity_poly.type
_entity_poly.pdbx_seq_one_letter_code
_entity_poly.pdbx_strand_id
1 'polypeptide(L)'
;MNTNRIQEVIVTLFSVSLAEAQAQERTRCQSRGGLITFHGPGQLVCYPVLNLGCFRKSVRWYVCELERTVIKTCAQFGIEASTSPDTGVWAGDNKICAIGIHCGRYITSHGLALNCNTDMSWFDNIVPCGIMGKGVTSLSRELGRDVPTEEAVPKLLEAFTEQFNCTLIYN
;
A
#
# COMPACT_ATOMS: atom_id res chain seq x y z
N MET A 1 -18.12 -6.95 26.93
CA MET A 1 -18.93 -7.30 25.75
C MET A 1 -17.95 -7.59 24.61
N ASN A 2 -17.50 -8.83 24.51
CA ASN A 2 -16.50 -9.24 23.53
C ASN A 2 -17.15 -10.31 22.66
N THR A 3 -17.74 -9.90 21.55
CA THR A 3 -18.20 -10.82 20.51
C THR A 3 -17.18 -10.71 19.39
N ASN A 4 -16.50 -11.82 19.08
CA ASN A 4 -15.70 -12.02 17.87
C ASN A 4 -16.62 -11.96 16.64
N ARG A 5 -17.25 -10.80 16.38
CA ARG A 5 -17.92 -10.54 15.11
C ARG A 5 -16.83 -10.14 14.13
N ILE A 6 -16.56 -11.03 13.18
CA ILE A 6 -15.80 -10.70 11.98
C ILE A 6 -16.47 -9.46 11.37
N GLN A 7 -15.68 -8.40 11.19
CA GLN A 7 -16.18 -7.13 10.66
C GLN A 7 -16.15 -7.18 9.14
N GLU A 8 -17.15 -6.59 8.50
CA GLU A 8 -17.13 -6.35 7.05
C GLU A 8 -16.28 -5.11 6.76
N VAL A 9 -15.35 -5.22 5.83
CA VAL A 9 -14.46 -4.13 5.41
C VAL A 9 -14.61 -3.92 3.91
N ILE A 10 -14.88 -2.67 3.53
CA ILE A 10 -14.91 -2.27 2.13
C ILE A 10 -13.47 -1.98 1.70
N VAL A 11 -13.03 -2.67 0.66
CA VAL A 11 -11.71 -2.45 0.07
C VAL A 11 -11.89 -2.07 -1.39
N THR A 12 -11.34 -0.91 -1.76
CA THR A 12 -11.24 -0.50 -3.17
C THR A 12 -9.84 -0.83 -3.67
N LEU A 13 -9.77 -1.64 -4.73
CA LEU A 13 -8.55 -1.97 -5.45
C LEU A 13 -8.60 -1.35 -6.85
N PHE A 14 -7.50 -0.75 -7.29
CA PHE A 14 -7.34 -0.36 -8.69
C PHE A 14 -5.86 -0.39 -9.08
N SER A 15 -5.61 -0.74 -10.33
CA SER A 15 -4.35 -0.46 -11.00
C SER A 15 -4.47 0.93 -11.64
N VAL A 16 -3.42 1.74 -11.52
CA VAL A 16 -3.42 3.06 -12.17
C VAL A 16 -3.10 2.87 -13.64
N SER A 17 -3.95 3.36 -14.53
CA SER A 17 -3.69 3.31 -15.98
C SER A 17 -2.62 4.34 -16.39
N LEU A 18 -2.03 4.16 -17.58
CA LEU A 18 -1.08 5.14 -18.14
C LEU A 18 -1.71 6.54 -18.25
N ALA A 19 -3.00 6.60 -18.61
CA ALA A 19 -3.73 7.84 -18.76
C ALA A 19 -3.90 8.59 -17.43
N GLU A 20 -4.13 7.87 -16.33
CA GLU A 20 -4.28 8.45 -15.00
C GLU A 20 -2.94 8.94 -14.44
N ALA A 21 -1.86 8.19 -14.65
CA ALA A 21 -0.52 8.62 -14.22
C ALA A 21 -0.07 9.92 -14.92
N GLN A 22 -0.34 10.04 -16.22
CA GLN A 22 -0.06 11.26 -17.00
C GLN A 22 -0.92 12.45 -16.55
N ALA A 23 -2.17 12.22 -16.10
CA ALA A 23 -3.02 13.26 -15.55
C ALA A 23 -2.55 13.73 -14.15
N GLN A 24 -1.99 12.82 -13.35
CA GLN A 24 -1.46 13.09 -12.02
C GLN A 24 -0.14 13.89 -12.08
N GLU A 25 0.69 13.66 -13.10
CA GLU A 25 1.89 14.48 -13.39
C GLU A 25 1.52 15.94 -13.73
N ARG A 26 0.37 16.17 -14.39
CA ARG A 26 -0.15 17.50 -14.71
C ARG A 26 -0.79 18.22 -13.52
N THR A 27 -1.24 17.47 -12.50
CA THR A 27 -1.95 18.02 -11.34
C THR A 27 -1.02 18.07 -10.14
N ARG A 28 -0.10 19.04 -10.13
CA ARG A 28 0.79 19.30 -9.00
C ARG A 28 -0.07 19.67 -7.77
N CYS A 29 -0.01 18.85 -6.73
CA CYS A 29 -0.70 18.98 -5.43
C CYS A 29 -2.20 18.63 -5.39
N GLN A 30 -2.50 17.40 -4.97
CA GLN A 30 -3.64 17.18 -4.06
C GLN A 30 -3.12 17.09 -2.63
N SER A 31 -3.68 17.92 -1.75
CA SER A 31 -3.34 18.07 -0.34
C SER A 31 -3.55 16.77 0.43
N ARG A 32 -2.48 15.97 0.55
CA ARG A 32 -2.37 14.87 1.52
C ARG A 32 -1.26 15.23 2.50
N GLY A 33 -1.45 14.92 3.79
CA GLY A 33 -0.37 14.96 4.77
C GLY A 33 0.63 13.83 4.46
N GLY A 34 1.88 14.20 4.19
CA GLY A 34 2.93 13.31 3.67
C GLY A 34 3.60 13.92 2.44
N LEU A 35 4.88 13.65 2.24
CA LEU A 35 5.60 14.07 1.03
C LEU A 35 4.95 13.43 -0.22
N ILE A 36 5.05 14.10 -1.37
CA ILE A 36 4.44 13.70 -2.66
C ILE A 36 4.74 12.21 -2.95
N THR A 37 3.70 11.42 -3.23
CA THR A 37 3.84 10.02 -3.69
C THR A 37 3.30 9.86 -5.10
N PHE A 38 3.99 9.03 -5.90
CA PHE A 38 3.58 8.62 -7.25
C PHE A 38 2.55 7.50 -7.19
N HIS A 39 1.61 7.53 -8.14
CA HIS A 39 0.84 6.36 -8.53
C HIS A 39 0.86 6.22 -10.04
N GLY A 40 1.08 5.01 -10.54
CA GLY A 40 1.17 4.75 -11.97
C GLY A 40 1.02 3.28 -12.38
N PRO A 41 1.11 2.99 -13.68
CA PRO A 41 0.95 1.65 -14.24
C PRO A 41 1.74 0.59 -13.51
N GLY A 42 1.10 -0.55 -13.29
CA GLY A 42 1.71 -1.67 -12.59
C GLY A 42 1.83 -1.50 -11.08
N GLN A 43 1.32 -0.41 -10.51
CA GLN A 43 1.21 -0.24 -9.06
C GLN A 43 -0.18 -0.66 -8.58
N LEU A 44 -0.22 -1.55 -7.59
CA LEU A 44 -1.45 -1.98 -6.93
C LEU A 44 -1.79 -0.99 -5.81
N VAL A 45 -2.86 -0.21 -6.00
CA VAL A 45 -3.37 0.70 -4.98
C VAL A 45 -4.55 0.05 -4.26
N CYS A 46 -4.50 0.07 -2.94
CA CYS A 46 -5.53 -0.50 -2.07
C CYS A 46 -5.94 0.54 -1.03
N TYR A 47 -7.24 0.87 -1.01
CA TYR A 47 -7.86 1.80 -0.06
C TYR A 47 -8.89 1.08 0.80
N PRO A 48 -8.48 0.51 1.95
CA PRO A 48 -9.39 -0.06 2.91
C PRO A 48 -10.12 1.06 3.67
N VAL A 49 -11.46 1.05 3.63
CA VAL A 49 -12.32 1.97 4.36
C VAL A 49 -12.85 1.27 5.61
N LEU A 50 -12.19 1.51 6.75
CA LEU A 50 -12.51 0.90 8.05
C LEU A 50 -12.99 1.95 9.04
N ASN A 51 -13.95 1.54 9.88
CA ASN A 51 -14.19 2.18 11.16
C ASN A 51 -13.27 1.57 12.24
N LEU A 52 -12.19 2.28 12.58
CA LEU A 52 -11.24 1.86 13.62
C LEU A 52 -11.89 1.70 15.00
N GLY A 53 -13.06 2.30 15.23
CA GLY A 53 -13.86 2.07 16.44
C GLY A 53 -14.34 0.63 16.62
N CYS A 54 -14.47 -0.14 15.53
CA CYS A 54 -14.82 -1.55 15.55
C CYS A 54 -13.62 -2.50 15.74
N PHE A 55 -12.41 -1.95 15.66
CA PHE A 55 -11.16 -2.68 15.85
C PHE A 55 -10.40 -2.10 17.04
N ARG A 56 -9.52 -1.13 16.77
CA ARG A 56 -8.76 -0.38 17.76
C ARG A 56 -8.68 1.08 17.33
N LYS A 57 -9.08 2.00 18.21
CA LYS A 57 -9.04 3.46 18.01
C LYS A 57 -7.61 4.03 17.99
N SER A 58 -6.77 3.57 17.07
CA SER A 58 -5.37 3.99 16.92
C SER A 58 -4.96 3.95 15.46
N VAL A 59 -4.62 5.12 14.93
CA VAL A 59 -4.08 5.27 13.57
C VAL A 59 -2.73 4.56 13.43
N ARG A 60 -1.87 4.67 14.46
CA ARG A 60 -0.58 3.99 14.46
C ARG A 60 -0.74 2.48 14.39
N TRP A 61 -1.69 1.93 15.14
CA TRP A 61 -2.00 0.50 15.05
C TRP A 61 -2.41 0.12 13.63
N TYR A 62 -3.34 0.87 13.03
CA TYR A 62 -3.79 0.63 11.66
C TYR A 62 -2.64 0.63 10.64
N VAL A 63 -1.75 1.63 10.69
CA VAL A 63 -0.56 1.69 9.82
C VAL A 63 0.33 0.45 10.00
N CYS A 64 0.60 0.04 11.25
CA CYS A 64 1.39 -1.15 11.53
C CYS A 64 0.71 -2.44 11.02
N GLU A 65 -0.61 -2.54 11.06
CA GLU A 65 -1.33 -3.68 10.49
C GLU A 65 -1.25 -3.70 8.96
N LEU A 66 -1.35 -2.54 8.29
CA LEU A 66 -1.12 -2.46 6.84
C LEU A 66 0.31 -2.86 6.45
N GLU A 67 1.31 -2.42 7.21
CA GLU A 67 2.71 -2.83 7.01
C GLU A 67 2.85 -4.36 7.12
N ARG A 68 2.27 -4.98 8.16
CA ARG A 68 2.27 -6.44 8.34
C ARG A 68 1.57 -7.18 7.20
N THR A 69 0.44 -6.66 6.72
CA THR A 69 -0.26 -7.21 5.55
C THR A 69 0.66 -7.25 4.34
N VAL A 70 1.34 -6.15 4.02
CA VAL A 70 2.22 -6.08 2.85
C VAL A 70 3.45 -6.98 3.02
N ILE A 71 4.03 -7.04 4.22
CA ILE A 71 5.14 -7.96 4.52
C ILE A 71 4.72 -9.42 4.28
N LYS A 72 3.54 -9.81 4.76
CA LYS A 72 2.98 -11.15 4.48
C LYS A 72 2.77 -11.37 2.99
N THR A 73 2.22 -10.40 2.26
CA THR A 73 2.07 -10.48 0.80
C THR A 73 3.41 -10.70 0.11
N CYS A 74 4.45 -9.95 0.48
CA CYS A 74 5.81 -10.11 -0.07
C CYS A 74 6.40 -11.50 0.24
N ALA A 75 6.17 -12.01 1.46
CA ALA A 75 6.61 -13.35 1.85
C ALA A 75 5.96 -14.45 0.98
N GLN A 76 4.70 -14.29 0.55
CA GLN A 76 4.05 -15.21 -0.39
C GLN A 76 4.64 -15.19 -1.81
N PHE A 77 5.48 -14.20 -2.12
CA PHE A 77 6.28 -14.11 -3.33
C PHE A 77 7.73 -14.58 -3.12
N GLY A 78 8.11 -14.91 -1.88
CA GLY A 78 9.48 -15.26 -1.53
C GLY A 78 10.41 -14.05 -1.32
N ILE A 79 9.84 -12.84 -1.15
CA ILE A 79 10.59 -11.60 -0.90
C ILE A 79 10.62 -11.34 0.60
N GLU A 80 11.82 -11.15 1.16
CA GLU A 80 12.00 -10.71 2.53
C GLU A 80 11.77 -9.19 2.63
N ALA A 81 10.72 -8.79 3.32
CA ALA A 81 10.34 -7.39 3.48
C ALA A 81 10.19 -7.00 4.95
N SER A 82 10.46 -5.73 5.26
CA SER A 82 10.46 -5.22 6.63
C SER A 82 9.97 -3.76 6.70
N THR A 83 9.75 -3.27 7.92
CA THR A 83 9.49 -1.85 8.18
C THR A 83 10.79 -1.10 8.43
N SER A 84 10.78 0.21 8.23
CA SER A 84 11.90 1.09 8.58
C SER A 84 11.40 2.29 9.40
N PRO A 85 12.29 3.17 9.91
CA PRO A 85 11.87 4.43 10.52
C PRO A 85 10.99 5.31 9.61
N ASP A 86 11.10 5.13 8.29
CA ASP A 86 10.25 5.77 7.29
C ASP A 86 9.07 4.87 6.91
N THR A 87 7.85 5.41 7.01
CA THR A 87 6.59 4.71 6.75
C THR A 87 6.57 4.01 5.38
N GLY A 88 6.06 2.78 5.39
CA GLY A 88 5.99 1.89 4.23
C GLY A 88 6.74 0.59 4.47
N VAL A 89 6.78 -0.24 3.44
CA VAL A 89 7.45 -1.54 3.48
C VAL A 89 8.62 -1.56 2.51
N TRP A 90 9.70 -2.23 2.93
CA TRP A 90 11.03 -2.17 2.34
C TRP A 90 11.59 -3.55 2.08
N ALA A 91 12.17 -3.78 0.91
CA ALA A 91 13.01 -4.93 0.58
C ALA A 91 14.47 -4.47 0.59
N GLY A 92 15.22 -4.85 1.63
CA GLY A 92 16.49 -4.20 1.95
C GLY A 92 16.30 -2.68 2.16
N ASP A 93 17.10 -1.88 1.46
CA ASP A 93 17.04 -0.41 1.50
C ASP A 93 16.07 0.22 0.48
N ASN A 94 15.31 -0.61 -0.26
CA ASN A 94 14.41 -0.14 -1.30
C ASN A 94 12.93 -0.23 -0.88
N LYS A 95 12.20 0.88 -0.98
CA LYS A 95 10.76 0.89 -0.68
C LYS A 95 10.00 0.12 -1.76
N ILE A 96 9.30 -0.92 -1.36
CA ILE A 96 8.44 -1.71 -2.26
C ILE A 96 6.98 -1.28 -2.18
N CYS A 97 6.56 -0.71 -1.05
CA CYS A 97 5.18 -0.25 -0.86
C CYS A 97 5.13 1.05 -0.05
N ALA A 98 4.43 2.05 -0.59
CA ALA A 98 4.11 3.28 0.13
C ALA A 98 2.83 3.09 0.94
N ILE A 99 2.81 3.62 2.17
CA ILE A 99 1.61 3.64 3.01
C ILE A 99 1.33 5.10 3.39
N GLY A 100 0.12 5.54 3.06
CA GLY A 100 -0.35 6.89 3.30
C GLY A 100 -1.85 6.85 3.56
N ILE A 101 -2.25 7.17 4.78
CA ILE A 101 -3.64 7.08 5.23
C ILE A 101 -4.12 8.44 5.69
N HIS A 102 -5.42 8.68 5.54
CA HIS A 102 -6.14 9.73 6.25
C HIS A 102 -7.16 9.07 7.19
N CYS A 103 -7.41 9.69 8.34
CA CYS A 103 -8.40 9.18 9.29
C CYS A 103 -9.17 10.34 9.91
N GLY A 104 -10.49 10.36 9.67
CA GLY A 104 -11.42 11.33 10.25
C GLY A 104 -12.51 10.61 11.04
N ARG A 105 -12.74 11.01 12.29
CA ARG A 105 -13.73 10.38 13.19
C ARG A 105 -13.59 8.84 13.26
N TYR A 106 -12.35 8.34 13.26
CA TYR A 106 -12.01 6.91 13.22
C TYR A 106 -12.38 6.16 11.93
N ILE A 107 -12.87 6.85 10.89
CA ILE A 107 -13.05 6.29 9.56
C ILE A 107 -11.80 6.56 8.73
N THR A 108 -11.26 5.51 8.12
CA THR A 108 -10.03 5.57 7.31
C THR A 108 -10.35 5.82 5.83
N SER A 109 -9.43 6.51 5.15
CA SER A 109 -9.40 6.70 3.71
C SER A 109 -7.95 6.66 3.21
N HIS A 110 -7.76 6.47 1.91
CA HIS A 110 -6.47 6.08 1.33
C HIS A 110 -6.01 4.71 1.89
N GLY A 111 -4.70 4.44 1.90
CA GLY A 111 -4.21 3.10 2.23
C GLY A 111 -2.77 2.90 1.79
N LEU A 112 -2.57 1.95 0.89
CA LEU A 112 -1.26 1.49 0.45
C LEU A 112 -1.14 1.47 -1.07
N ALA A 113 0.10 1.52 -1.55
CA ALA A 113 0.45 1.43 -2.96
C ALA A 113 1.68 0.53 -3.11
N LEU A 114 1.45 -0.72 -3.52
CA LEU A 114 2.46 -1.75 -3.72
C LEU A 114 2.95 -1.72 -5.17
N ASN A 115 4.26 -1.60 -5.38
CA ASN A 115 4.86 -1.64 -6.71
C ASN A 115 4.91 -3.10 -7.20
N CYS A 116 4.08 -3.47 -8.17
CA CYS A 116 4.08 -4.83 -8.74
C CYS A 116 5.05 -4.90 -9.92
N ASN A 117 4.60 -4.50 -11.10
CA ASN A 117 5.43 -4.31 -12.30
C ASN A 117 5.54 -2.83 -12.69
N THR A 118 5.45 -1.94 -11.70
CA THR A 118 5.64 -0.51 -11.88
C THR A 118 7.01 -0.21 -12.49
N ASP A 119 7.05 0.68 -13.48
CA ASP A 119 8.29 1.22 -14.01
C ASP A 119 8.93 2.16 -12.97
N MET A 120 10.15 1.85 -12.56
CA MET A 120 10.85 2.60 -11.51
C MET A 120 11.37 3.95 -11.99
N SER A 121 11.51 4.16 -13.31
CA SER A 121 12.00 5.44 -13.88
C SER A 121 11.07 6.62 -13.57
N TRP A 122 9.79 6.37 -13.27
CA TRP A 122 8.86 7.39 -12.80
C TRP A 122 9.28 8.04 -11.49
N PHE A 123 10.02 7.32 -10.63
CA PHE A 123 10.50 7.84 -9.37
C PHE A 123 11.78 8.67 -9.51
N ASP A 124 12.55 8.49 -10.60
CA ASP A 124 13.76 9.29 -10.87
C ASP A 124 13.43 10.77 -11.07
N ASN A 125 12.21 11.07 -11.55
CA ASN A 125 11.72 12.43 -11.78
C ASN A 125 11.11 13.08 -10.51
N ILE A 126 11.04 12.34 -9.41
CA ILE A 126 10.53 12.84 -8.14
C ILE A 126 11.73 13.02 -7.24
N VAL A 127 11.97 14.25 -6.76
CA VAL A 127 12.99 14.50 -5.74
C VAL A 127 12.33 14.28 -4.38
N PRO A 128 12.47 13.11 -3.72
CA PRO A 128 12.03 12.98 -2.34
C PRO A 128 12.91 13.90 -1.49
N CYS A 129 12.32 14.90 -0.86
CA CYS A 129 13.05 15.69 0.14
C CYS A 129 13.58 14.74 1.24
N GLY A 130 14.90 14.58 1.31
CA GLY A 130 15.59 14.20 2.55
C GLY A 130 15.90 12.72 2.79
N ILE A 131 15.72 11.81 1.83
CA ILE A 131 16.06 10.39 2.03
C ILE A 131 17.26 10.00 1.14
N MET A 132 18.47 10.32 1.60
CA MET A 132 19.70 9.84 0.93
C MET A 132 19.92 8.35 1.24
N GLY A 133 20.22 7.56 0.21
CA GLY A 133 20.59 6.15 0.36
C GLY A 133 19.42 5.15 0.40
N LYS A 134 18.18 5.59 0.24
CA LYS A 134 17.02 4.69 0.10
C LYS A 134 16.42 4.77 -1.28
N GLY A 135 16.23 3.62 -1.92
CA GLY A 135 15.67 3.52 -3.26
C GLY A 135 14.20 3.13 -3.25
N VAL A 136 13.68 2.85 -4.45
CA VAL A 136 12.38 2.22 -4.69
C VAL A 136 12.59 0.92 -5.48
N THR A 137 11.73 -0.05 -5.24
CA THR A 137 11.72 -1.33 -5.96
C THR A 137 10.30 -1.80 -6.22
N SER A 138 10.16 -2.94 -6.89
CA SER A 138 8.89 -3.57 -7.24
C SER A 138 9.00 -5.09 -7.14
N LEU A 139 7.86 -5.78 -7.04
CA LEU A 139 7.82 -7.25 -7.06
C LEU A 139 8.56 -7.81 -8.28
N SER A 140 8.35 -7.21 -9.46
CA SER A 140 9.01 -7.65 -10.68
C SER A 140 10.53 -7.50 -10.63
N ARG A 141 11.01 -6.39 -10.05
CA ARG A 141 12.45 -6.12 -9.95
C ARG A 141 13.13 -7.07 -8.97
N GLU A 142 12.51 -7.32 -7.81
CA GLU A 142 13.04 -8.25 -6.81
C GLU A 142 13.03 -9.71 -7.30
N LEU A 143 12.05 -10.10 -8.12
CA LEU A 143 11.92 -11.47 -8.62
C LEU A 143 12.56 -11.73 -9.99
N GLY A 144 12.98 -10.69 -10.70
CA GLY A 144 13.56 -10.82 -12.05
C GLY A 144 12.58 -11.34 -13.11
N ARG A 145 11.27 -11.18 -12.90
CA ARG A 145 10.20 -11.56 -13.84
C ARG A 145 9.06 -10.55 -13.78
N ASP A 146 8.18 -10.56 -14.77
CA ASP A 146 6.97 -9.75 -14.69
C ASP A 146 6.00 -10.29 -13.63
N VAL A 147 5.51 -9.40 -12.76
CA VAL A 147 4.53 -9.64 -11.69
C VAL A 147 3.46 -8.55 -11.80
N PRO A 148 2.37 -8.78 -12.56
CA PRO A 148 1.32 -7.80 -12.75
C PRO A 148 0.44 -7.65 -11.50
N THR A 149 -0.34 -6.57 -11.42
CA THR A 149 -1.18 -6.28 -10.25
C THR A 149 -2.18 -7.40 -9.94
N GLU A 150 -2.68 -8.06 -10.97
CA GLU A 150 -3.64 -9.17 -10.96
C GLU A 150 -3.10 -10.38 -10.21
N GLU A 151 -1.79 -10.61 -10.24
CA GLU A 151 -1.14 -11.67 -9.47
C GLU A 151 -1.00 -11.30 -7.98
N ALA A 152 -0.80 -10.01 -7.68
CA ALA A 152 -0.63 -9.51 -6.33
C ALA A 152 -1.96 -9.32 -5.57
N VAL A 153 -3.05 -9.00 -6.26
CA VAL A 153 -4.38 -8.79 -5.68
C VAL A 153 -4.83 -9.93 -4.75
N PRO A 154 -4.90 -11.20 -5.18
CA PRO A 154 -5.41 -12.27 -4.31
C PRO A 154 -4.55 -12.46 -3.06
N LYS A 155 -3.23 -12.35 -3.19
CA LYS A 155 -2.26 -12.50 -2.09
C LYS A 155 -2.36 -11.35 -1.08
N LEU A 156 -2.64 -10.14 -1.55
CA LEU A 156 -2.89 -8.98 -0.69
C LEU A 156 -4.20 -9.13 0.09
N LEU A 157 -5.27 -9.54 -0.58
CA LEU A 157 -6.59 -9.72 0.03
C LEU A 157 -6.60 -10.83 1.09
N GLU A 158 -5.93 -11.95 0.82
CA GLU A 158 -5.73 -13.03 1.79
C GLU A 158 -4.97 -12.53 3.03
N ALA A 159 -3.79 -11.92 2.82
CA ALA A 159 -2.99 -11.38 3.92
C ALA A 159 -3.76 -10.34 4.75
N PHE A 160 -4.54 -9.48 4.09
CA PHE A 160 -5.37 -8.46 4.75
C PHE A 160 -6.47 -9.10 5.59
N THR A 161 -7.18 -10.08 5.03
CA THR A 161 -8.26 -10.81 5.70
C THR A 161 -7.76 -11.46 6.98
N GLU A 162 -6.61 -12.13 6.93
CA GLU A 162 -5.97 -12.71 8.10
C GLU A 162 -5.54 -11.65 9.12
N GLN A 163 -4.90 -10.58 8.66
CA GLN A 163 -4.30 -9.58 9.55
C GLN A 163 -5.35 -8.81 10.34
N PHE A 164 -6.45 -8.45 9.69
CA PHE A 164 -7.56 -7.72 10.31
C PHE A 164 -8.65 -8.62 10.88
N ASN A 165 -8.59 -9.94 10.65
CA ASN A 165 -9.64 -10.89 11.01
C ASN A 165 -11.03 -10.39 10.59
N CYS A 166 -11.16 -10.10 9.29
CA CYS A 166 -12.31 -9.42 8.72
C CYS A 166 -12.85 -10.16 7.49
N THR A 167 -14.06 -9.84 7.05
CA THR A 167 -14.60 -10.28 5.76
C THR A 167 -14.52 -9.11 4.80
N LEU A 168 -13.98 -9.34 3.61
CA LEU A 168 -13.85 -8.31 2.59
C LEU A 168 -15.08 -8.23 1.71
N ILE A 169 -15.53 -7.01 1.46
CA ILE A 169 -16.53 -6.68 0.45
C ILE A 169 -15.83 -5.81 -0.59
N TYR A 170 -15.74 -6.33 -1.81
CA TYR A 170 -15.20 -5.62 -2.97
C TYR A 170 -16.09 -5.93 -4.18
N ASN A 171 -16.26 -4.93 -5.06
CA ASN A 171 -17.05 -5.02 -6.29
C ASN A 171 -16.16 -5.26 -7.50
#